data_AF-A0A938E3R3-F1
#
_entry.id   AF-A0A938E3R3-F1
#
_cell.length_a   1.000
_cell.length_b   1.000
_cell.length_c   1.000
_cell.angle_alpha   90.00
_cell.angle_beta   90.00
_cell.angle_gamma   90.00
#
_symmetry.space_group_name_H-M   'P 1'
#
loop_
_entity.id
_entity.type
_entity.pdbx_description
1 polymer ?
#
loop_
_entity_poly.entity_id
_entity_poly.type
_entity_poly.pdbx_seq_one_letter_code
_entity_poly.pdbx_strand_id
1 'polypeptide(L)'
;MIPITDTTIRVFLHVLAATVWVGGQLTLGAVIPALRPQPGTTPEEQEAARARIRLVARRFQVLAWSAFFVLLATGVWNLLALSVGDQSTEWLVTLFVKLTCVAISGLAALEGVSVLFALAALFLGVLLNP
;
A
#
# COMPACT_ATOMS: atom_id res chain seq x y z
N MET A 1 -24.05 6.74 22.27
CA MET A 1 -23.38 7.06 20.99
C MET A 1 -21.89 7.03 21.24
N ILE A 2 -21.08 6.33 20.42
CA ILE A 2 -19.61 6.45 20.54
C ILE A 2 -19.23 7.84 20.01
N PRO A 3 -18.49 8.68 20.75
CA PRO A 3 -18.10 10.00 20.27
C PRO A 3 -17.18 9.87 19.05
N ILE A 4 -17.56 10.52 17.94
CA ILE A 4 -16.74 10.61 16.74
C ILE A 4 -15.72 11.71 17.00
N THR A 5 -14.49 11.31 17.31
CA THR A 5 -13.38 12.23 17.56
C THR A 5 -12.50 12.39 16.32
N ASP A 6 -11.74 13.48 16.26
CA ASP A 6 -10.69 13.71 15.27
C ASP A 6 -9.74 12.51 15.14
N THR A 7 -9.31 11.95 16.27
CA THR A 7 -8.44 10.76 16.30
C THR A 7 -9.13 9.55 15.68
N THR A 8 -10.42 9.32 15.98
CA THR A 8 -11.19 8.22 15.39
C THR A 8 -11.25 8.33 13.87
N ILE A 9 -11.57 9.51 13.33
CA ILE A 9 -11.67 9.72 11.88
C ILE A 9 -10.31 9.53 11.22
N ARG A 10 -9.26 10.17 11.75
CA ARG A 10 -7.91 10.13 11.18
C ARG A 10 -7.36 8.71 11.13
N VAL A 11 -7.44 7.97 12.23
CA VAL A 11 -6.92 6.59 12.31
C VAL A 11 -7.74 5.66 11.43
N PHE A 12 -9.08 5.78 11.42
CA PHE A 12 -9.94 4.98 10.56
C PHE A 12 -9.59 5.15 9.08
N LEU A 13 -9.51 6.41 8.61
CA LEU A 13 -9.16 6.70 7.22
C LEU A 13 -7.75 6.20 6.87
N HIS A 14 -6.79 6.36 7.77
CA HIS A 14 -5.41 5.89 7.55
C HIS A 14 -5.34 4.37 7.41
N VAL A 15 -5.96 3.62 8.32
CA VAL A 15 -5.96 2.15 8.30
C VAL A 15 -6.75 1.63 7.10
N LEU A 16 -7.91 2.21 6.80
CA LEU A 16 -8.68 1.84 5.62
C LEU A 16 -7.86 2.05 4.33
N ALA A 17 -7.23 3.21 4.19
CA ALA A 17 -6.37 3.51 3.04
C ALA A 17 -5.16 2.55 2.96
N ALA A 18 -4.53 2.24 4.10
CA ALA A 18 -3.41 1.30 4.17
C ALA A 18 -3.83 -0.11 3.72
N THR A 19 -4.99 -0.59 4.16
CA THR A 19 -5.50 -1.92 3.82
C THR A 19 -5.89 -2.02 2.34
N VAL A 20 -6.52 -0.99 1.76
CA VAL A 20 -6.84 -0.96 0.33
C VAL A 20 -5.55 -0.94 -0.50
N TRP A 21 -4.57 -0.13 -0.10
CA TRP A 21 -3.29 -0.05 -0.81
C TRP A 21 -2.51 -1.37 -0.73
N VAL A 22 -2.14 -1.81 0.47
CA VAL A 22 -1.28 -3.01 0.65
C VAL A 22 -2.04 -4.29 0.31
N GLY A 23 -3.27 -4.45 0.83
CA GLY A 23 -4.09 -5.64 0.59
C GLY A 23 -4.51 -5.78 -0.88
N GLY A 24 -4.76 -4.66 -1.56
CA GLY A 24 -5.05 -4.66 -3.00
C GLY A 24 -3.88 -5.16 -3.85
N GLN A 25 -2.64 -4.73 -3.53
CA GLN A 25 -1.44 -5.18 -4.23
C GLN A 25 -1.20 -6.68 -4.05
N LEU A 26 -1.38 -7.19 -2.83
CA LEU A 26 -1.29 -8.62 -2.54
C LEU A 26 -2.37 -9.43 -3.29
N THR A 27 -3.60 -8.94 -3.28
CA THR A 27 -4.72 -9.59 -3.99
C THR A 27 -4.46 -9.64 -5.49
N LEU A 28 -4.03 -8.53 -6.10
CA LEU A 28 -3.71 -8.48 -7.51
C LEU A 28 -2.52 -9.41 -7.85
N GLY A 29 -1.47 -9.40 -7.02
CA GLY A 29 -0.31 -10.28 -7.17
C GLY A 29 -0.68 -11.77 -7.13
N ALA A 30 -1.65 -12.15 -6.30
CA ALA A 30 -2.15 -13.52 -6.21
C ALA A 30 -3.04 -13.91 -7.40
N VAL A 31 -3.86 -13.00 -7.91
CA VAL A 31 -4.84 -13.28 -8.98
C VAL A 31 -4.21 -13.28 -10.38
N ILE A 32 -3.24 -12.39 -10.64
CA ILE A 32 -2.65 -12.21 -11.98
C ILE A 32 -2.07 -13.50 -12.60
N PRO A 33 -1.35 -14.36 -11.86
CA PRO A 33 -0.87 -15.64 -12.40
C PRO A 33 -1.98 -16.54 -12.95
N ALA A 34 -3.16 -16.56 -12.32
CA ALA A 34 -4.30 -17.35 -12.76
C ALA A 34 -4.95 -16.81 -14.05
N LEU A 35 -4.70 -15.54 -14.38
CA LEU A 35 -5.19 -14.89 -15.61
C LEU A 35 -4.22 -15.01 -16.78
N ARG A 36 -3.03 -15.60 -16.58
CA ARG A 36 -2.02 -15.76 -17.63
C ARG A 36 -2.48 -16.76 -18.70
N PRO A 37 -2.05 -16.59 -19.96
CA PRO A 37 -2.35 -17.57 -20.99
C PRO A 37 -1.80 -18.95 -20.62
N GLN A 38 -2.59 -19.99 -20.90
CA GLN A 38 -2.18 -21.37 -20.66
C GLN A 38 -1.30 -21.89 -21.81
N PRO A 39 -0.42 -22.87 -21.56
CA PRO A 39 0.30 -23.56 -22.62
C PRO A 39 -0.65 -24.14 -23.68
N GLY A 40 -0.33 -23.96 -24.96
CA GLY A 40 -1.14 -24.47 -26.07
C GLY A 40 -2.28 -23.54 -26.53
N THR A 41 -2.48 -22.38 -25.89
CA THR A 41 -3.44 -21.35 -26.35
C THR A 41 -2.98 -20.67 -27.65
N THR A 42 -3.93 -20.32 -28.51
CA THR A 42 -3.70 -19.62 -29.77
C THR A 42 -3.14 -18.20 -29.54
N PRO A 43 -2.46 -17.59 -30.52
CA PRO A 43 -1.97 -16.21 -30.39
C PRO A 43 -3.08 -15.19 -30.05
N GLU A 44 -4.29 -15.38 -30.58
CA GLU A 44 -5.44 -14.51 -30.32
C GLU A 44 -5.92 -14.61 -28.86
N GLU A 45 -6.00 -15.83 -28.31
CA GLU A 45 -6.35 -16.05 -26.89
C GLU A 45 -5.30 -15.47 -25.93
N GLN A 46 -4.03 -15.57 -26.31
CA GLN A 46 -2.93 -14.97 -25.54
C GLN A 46 -3.06 -13.45 -25.49
N GLU A 47 -3.36 -12.81 -26.62
CA GLU A 47 -3.54 -11.36 -26.66
C GLU A 47 -4.80 -10.92 -25.90
N ALA A 48 -5.90 -11.66 -26.02
CA ALA A 48 -7.11 -11.41 -25.23
C ALA A 48 -6.85 -11.50 -23.72
N ALA A 49 -6.09 -12.50 -23.26
CA ALA A 49 -5.71 -12.64 -21.86
C ALA A 49 -4.82 -11.47 -21.38
N ARG A 50 -3.83 -11.05 -22.17
CA ARG A 50 -2.99 -9.89 -21.87
C ARG A 50 -3.81 -8.60 -21.81
N ALA A 51 -4.76 -8.42 -22.73
CA ALA A 51 -5.66 -7.27 -22.73
C ALA A 51 -6.51 -7.20 -21.45
N ARG A 52 -7.06 -8.35 -21.00
CA ARG A 52 -7.79 -8.44 -19.71
C ARG A 52 -6.89 -8.08 -18.52
N ILE A 53 -5.68 -8.63 -18.46
CA ILE A 53 -4.70 -8.31 -17.41
C ILE A 53 -4.41 -6.80 -17.37
N ARG A 54 -4.12 -6.19 -18.54
CA ARG A 54 -3.87 -4.74 -18.63
C ARG A 54 -5.07 -3.91 -18.18
N LEU A 55 -6.29 -4.33 -18.53
CA LEU A 55 -7.51 -3.64 -18.09
C LEU A 55 -7.66 -3.69 -16.57
N VAL A 56 -7.53 -4.87 -15.97
CA VAL A 56 -7.61 -5.05 -14.50
C VAL A 56 -6.54 -4.20 -13.80
N ALA A 57 -5.29 -4.26 -14.28
CA ALA A 57 -4.18 -3.48 -13.72
C ALA A 57 -4.47 -1.98 -13.77
N ARG A 58 -4.96 -1.44 -14.89
CA ARG A 58 -5.29 -0.01 -15.02
C ARG A 58 -6.41 0.42 -14.07
N ARG A 59 -7.44 -0.41 -13.90
CA ARG A 59 -8.55 -0.10 -12.97
C ARG A 59 -8.10 -0.15 -11.51
N PHE A 60 -7.29 -1.15 -11.17
CA PHE A 60 -6.71 -1.25 -9.84
C PHE A 60 -5.78 -0.06 -9.54
N GLN A 61 -4.98 0.38 -10.51
CA GLN A 61 -4.10 1.54 -10.34
C GLN A 61 -4.85 2.80 -9.92
N VAL A 62 -6.04 3.09 -10.48
CA VAL A 62 -6.85 4.24 -10.04
C VAL A 62 -7.22 4.12 -8.56
N LEU A 63 -7.74 2.96 -8.14
CA LEU A 63 -8.12 2.70 -6.75
C LEU A 63 -6.91 2.77 -5.80
N ALA A 64 -5.80 2.16 -6.22
CA ALA A 64 -4.56 2.16 -5.48
C ALA A 64 -4.08 3.60 -5.27
N TRP A 65 -3.92 4.39 -6.33
CA TRP A 65 -3.46 5.78 -6.21
C TRP A 65 -4.37 6.62 -5.32
N SER A 66 -5.69 6.49 -5.45
CA SER A 66 -6.62 7.16 -4.55
C SER A 66 -6.39 6.78 -3.08
N ALA A 67 -6.23 5.49 -2.78
CA ALA A 67 -5.93 5.01 -1.43
C ALA A 67 -4.56 5.53 -0.94
N PHE A 68 -3.53 5.54 -1.78
CA PHE A 68 -2.22 6.07 -1.41
C PHE A 68 -2.25 7.56 -1.06
N PHE A 69 -2.99 8.37 -1.83
CA PHE A 69 -3.12 9.79 -1.50
C PHE A 69 -3.81 10.01 -0.16
N VAL A 70 -4.87 9.24 0.14
CA VAL A 70 -5.53 9.29 1.46
C VAL A 70 -4.56 8.82 2.56
N LEU A 71 -3.79 7.76 2.31
CA LEU A 71 -2.79 7.25 3.25
C LEU A 71 -1.71 8.29 3.55
N LEU A 72 -1.22 8.99 2.51
CA LEU A 72 -0.21 10.03 2.64
C LEU A 72 -0.75 11.24 3.42
N ALA A 73 -1.92 11.74 3.04
CA ALA A 73 -2.55 12.88 3.70
C ALA A 73 -2.83 12.60 5.18
N THR A 74 -3.40 11.43 5.48
CA THR A 74 -3.68 11.02 6.88
C THR A 74 -2.39 10.67 7.64
N GLY A 75 -1.34 10.21 6.96
CA GLY A 75 -0.01 10.00 7.55
C GLY A 75 0.60 11.32 8.01
N VAL A 76 0.60 12.35 7.17
CA VAL A 76 1.03 13.71 7.54
C VAL A 76 0.17 14.25 8.68
N TRP A 77 -1.15 14.08 8.62
CA TRP A 77 -2.04 14.51 9.70
C TRP A 77 -1.71 13.83 11.04
N ASN A 78 -1.37 12.54 11.04
CA ASN A 78 -0.96 11.85 12.28
C ASN A 78 0.33 12.46 12.86
N LEU A 79 1.29 12.84 12.02
CA LEU A 79 2.53 13.49 12.46
C LEU A 79 2.29 14.90 13.00
N LEU A 80 1.39 15.67 12.39
CA LEU A 80 1.08 17.02 12.89
C LEU A 80 0.30 16.98 14.21
N ALA A 81 -0.52 15.93 14.42
CA ALA A 81 -1.31 15.77 15.64
C ALA A 81 -0.50 15.19 16.83
N LEU A 82 0.58 14.48 16.55
CA LEU A 82 1.49 13.93 17.56
C LEU A 82 2.73 14.81 17.59
N SER A 83 2.94 15.63 18.62
CA SER A 83 4.10 16.52 18.75
C SER A 83 5.44 15.77 18.59
N VAL A 84 5.91 15.63 17.34
CA VAL A 84 7.03 14.77 16.92
C VAL A 84 8.33 15.18 17.62
N GLY A 85 8.50 16.47 17.90
CA GLY A 85 9.68 17.04 18.54
C GLY A 85 9.87 16.64 20.00
N ASP A 86 8.83 16.16 20.66
CA ASP A 86 8.86 15.76 22.07
C ASP A 86 9.05 14.24 22.26
N GLN A 87 9.19 13.49 21.16
CA GLN A 87 9.27 12.03 21.18
C GLN A 87 10.71 11.53 21.37
N SER A 88 10.85 10.30 21.88
CA SER A 88 12.16 9.68 22.09
C SER A 88 12.90 9.45 20.76
N THR A 89 14.23 9.39 20.82
CA THR A 89 15.08 9.06 19.66
C THR A 89 14.68 7.72 19.02
N GLU A 90 14.34 6.71 19.82
CA GLU A 90 13.89 5.40 19.35
C GLU A 90 12.60 5.49 18.54
N TRP A 91 11.64 6.30 19.02
CA TRP A 91 10.40 6.56 18.30
C TRP A 91 10.67 7.27 16.97
N LEU A 92 11.58 8.26 16.96
CA LEU A 92 11.97 8.98 15.74
C LEU A 92 12.67 8.09 14.72
N VAL A 93 13.56 7.19 15.16
CA VAL A 93 14.21 6.20 14.28
C VAL A 93 13.17 5.28 13.66
N THR A 94 12.23 4.78 14.46
CA THR A 94 11.13 3.93 13.98
C THR A 94 10.27 4.66 12.95
N LEU A 95 9.94 5.91 13.24
CA LEU A 95 9.20 6.76 12.31
C LEU A 95 9.97 6.95 11.00
N PHE A 96 11.26 7.28 11.08
CA PHE A 96 12.10 7.47 9.89
C PHE A 96 12.11 6.23 9.00
N VAL A 97 12.38 5.05 9.58
CA VAL A 97 12.34 3.77 8.86
C VAL A 97 10.98 3.57 8.19
N LYS A 98 9.88 3.80 8.93
CA LYS A 98 8.52 3.68 8.39
C LYS A 98 8.29 4.61 7.20
N LEU A 99 8.71 5.87 7.29
CA LEU A 99 8.55 6.85 6.21
C LEU A 99 9.40 6.50 4.98
N THR A 100 10.64 6.02 5.18
CA THR A 100 11.48 5.53 4.08
C THR A 100 10.82 4.33 3.38
N CYS A 101 10.29 3.36 4.13
CA CYS A 101 9.56 2.24 3.56
C CYS A 101 8.33 2.68 2.75
N VAL A 102 7.56 3.65 3.26
CA VAL A 102 6.41 4.20 2.54
C VAL A 102 6.84 4.90 1.24
N ALA A 103 7.91 5.69 1.28
CA ALA A 103 8.46 6.35 0.10
C ALA A 103 8.90 5.34 -0.96
N ILE A 104 9.66 4.31 -0.58
CA ILE A 104 10.09 3.22 -1.47
C ILE A 104 8.88 2.48 -2.03
N SER A 105 7.86 2.18 -1.21
CA SER A 105 6.64 1.53 -1.67
C SER A 105 5.87 2.38 -2.70
N GLY A 106 5.82 3.69 -2.52
CA GLY A 106 5.22 4.62 -3.48
C GLY A 106 5.98 4.66 -4.80
N LEU A 107 7.31 4.72 -4.74
CA LEU A 107 8.18 4.68 -5.92
C LEU A 107 8.06 3.36 -6.69
N ALA A 108 8.09 2.21 -5.99
CA ALA A 108 7.92 0.90 -6.62
C ALA A 108 6.53 0.72 -7.27
N ALA A 109 5.50 1.40 -6.75
CA ALA A 109 4.16 1.39 -7.34
C ALA A 109 4.08 2.18 -8.65
N LEU A 110 4.92 3.22 -8.85
CA LEU A 110 5.04 3.93 -10.13
C LEU A 110 5.58 3.01 -11.23
N GLU A 111 6.49 2.11 -10.88
CA GLU A 111 7.15 1.18 -11.82
C GLU A 111 6.39 -0.15 -11.99
N GLY A 112 5.33 -0.40 -11.20
CA GLY A 112 4.52 -1.61 -11.27
C GLY A 112 5.13 -2.86 -10.60
N VAL A 113 6.11 -2.68 -9.70
CA VAL A 113 6.90 -3.76 -9.06
C VAL A 113 6.42 -4.08 -7.63
N SER A 114 5.29 -3.51 -7.21
CA SER A 114 4.85 -3.29 -5.82
C SER A 114 4.46 -4.51 -4.96
N VAL A 115 4.78 -5.75 -5.35
CA VAL A 115 4.43 -6.95 -4.56
C VAL A 115 5.44 -7.23 -3.43
N LEU A 116 6.72 -6.91 -3.59
CA LEU A 116 7.78 -7.38 -2.68
C LEU A 116 8.10 -6.46 -1.49
N PHE A 117 7.87 -5.15 -1.60
CA PHE A 117 8.38 -4.20 -0.59
C PHE A 117 7.44 -3.93 0.59
N ALA A 118 6.12 -4.11 0.43
CA ALA A 118 5.16 -3.89 1.51
C ALA A 118 5.30 -4.91 2.66
N LEU A 119 5.78 -6.12 2.37
CA LEU A 119 6.05 -7.16 3.37
C LEU A 119 7.28 -6.86 4.22
N ALA A 120 8.31 -6.25 3.65
CA ALA A 120 9.52 -5.87 4.37
C ALA A 120 9.25 -4.78 5.43
N ALA A 121 8.36 -3.82 5.12
CA ALA A 121 7.96 -2.76 6.04
C ALA A 121 7.15 -3.28 7.25
N LEU A 122 6.37 -4.35 7.05
CA LEU A 122 5.52 -4.96 8.08
C LEU A 122 6.32 -5.85 9.05
N PHE A 123 7.36 -6.55 8.56
CA PHE A 123 8.21 -7.43 9.38
C PHE A 123 9.33 -6.69 10.12
N LEU A 124 9.86 -5.59 9.57
CA LEU A 124 10.98 -4.88 10.18
C LEU A 124 10.58 -4.08 11.44
N GLY A 125 9.34 -3.59 11.52
CA GLY A 125 8.82 -2.92 12.71
C GLY A 125 8.57 -3.84 13.91
N VAL A 126 8.39 -5.15 13.68
CA VAL A 126 8.24 -6.17 14.73
C VAL A 126 9.59 -6.68 15.24
N LEU A 127 10.64 -6.63 14.40
CA LEU A 127 11.99 -7.08 14.75
C LEU A 127 12.85 -6.02 15.46
N LEU A 128 12.48 -4.74 15.35
CA LEU A 128 13.24 -3.62 15.92
C LEU A 128 12.65 -3.11 17.25
N ASN A 129 11.65 -3.79 17.80
CA ASN A 129 11.06 -3.48 19.09
C ASN A 129 11.32 -4.67 20.05
N PRO A 130 12.36 -4.64 20.88
CA PRO A 130 12.42 -5.53 22.05
C PRO A 130 11.30 -5.23 23.05
#